data_AF-A0A8S1JQS1-F1
#
_entry.id   AF-A0A8S1JQS1-F1
#
_cell.length_a   1.000
_cell.length_b   1.000
_cell.length_c   1.000
_cell.angle_alpha   90.00
_cell.angle_beta   90.00
_cell.angle_gamma   90.00
#
_symmetry.space_group_name_H-M   'P 1'
#
loop_
_entity.id
_entity.type
_entity.pdbx_description
1 polymer ?
#
loop_
_entity_poly.entity_id
_entity_poly.type
_entity_poly.pdbx_seq_one_letter_code
_entity_poly.pdbx_strand_id
1 'polypeptide(L)'
;MYFYILFIFIHSQGFELFIEKDKQYLIANENKTDIRFKQESLEQSQCHPAKLYLENSNEKHTKFIFNNNQQDQITVVMHPLVYDTEVLNILQNSNKKPYQLEPNSQEQLIITYECKANKEQVSWSLIILDFTVFVNQNHSQSYSIQFYKQCQQTELYLHPLIMLLILAVSLLIIGTNYGLQEIKMIESIKTEEFNAKTSVFFILSASVLLFCLYKFPSIGQLVLSIVIFFMAILSIQIIIEDQLQKMLGKNILLKISSYFISFLIVFSYFYTKHWIINNIVAFLITLLMFKIIEIDSFKTATLLLTLAFFYDIFWVFISPYFFGTSVMAQVATSIDLPMKFICPPLMKSYNSPLMRCSILGLGDILLPGIVVKYILKFENMINKGYCMYITSIIGYCIGLLVCMLSLVIYQQAQPALLYLVPMILIPVLIMSVIRKQFYSLWKGQIFKSQKSAGVYELQQSEQV
;
A
#
# COMPACT_ATOMS: atom_id res chain seq x y z
N MET A 1 3.11 34.88 -1.07
CA MET A 1 3.80 35.60 -2.16
C MET A 1 5.29 35.45 -1.92
N TYR A 2 5.94 34.61 -2.74
CA TYR A 2 7.39 34.40 -2.87
C TYR A 2 8.19 33.94 -1.63
N PHE A 3 8.03 32.67 -1.24
CA PHE A 3 9.21 31.88 -0.85
C PHE A 3 9.72 31.22 -2.13
N TYR A 4 10.53 31.98 -2.88
CA TYR A 4 11.37 31.44 -3.93
C TYR A 4 12.20 30.33 -3.31
N ILE A 5 11.86 29.09 -3.65
CA ILE A 5 12.74 27.94 -3.50
C ILE A 5 13.97 28.30 -4.33
N LEU A 6 15.00 28.79 -3.66
CA LEU A 6 16.37 28.65 -4.11
C LEU A 6 16.57 27.13 -4.22
N PHE A 7 16.25 26.60 -5.40
CA PHE A 7 16.97 25.48 -5.98
C PHE A 7 18.41 25.98 -6.03
N ILE A 8 19.11 25.82 -4.92
CA ILE A 8 20.54 25.66 -4.96
C ILE A 8 20.68 24.39 -5.78
N PHE A 9 20.85 24.55 -7.11
CA PHE A 9 21.78 23.72 -7.86
C PHE A 9 23.05 23.76 -7.01
N ILE A 10 23.15 22.82 -6.06
CA ILE A 10 24.46 22.46 -5.56
C ILE A 10 25.08 21.94 -6.84
N HIS A 11 25.93 22.79 -7.41
CA HIS A 11 26.84 22.42 -8.47
C HIS A 11 27.67 21.30 -7.84
N SER A 12 27.16 20.09 -7.98
CA SER A 12 27.76 18.84 -7.58
C SER A 12 28.99 18.73 -8.45
N GLN A 13 30.10 19.28 -7.94
CA GLN A 13 31.40 19.09 -8.56
C GLN A 13 31.75 17.63 -8.32
N GLY A 14 31.53 16.78 -9.33
CA GLY A 14 31.80 15.37 -9.18
C GLY A 14 31.39 14.47 -10.34
N PHE A 15 31.75 13.20 -10.19
CA PHE A 15 31.33 12.11 -11.08
C PHE A 15 29.85 11.77 -10.83
N GLU A 16 29.04 11.78 -11.88
CA GLU A 16 27.63 11.39 -11.80
C GLU A 16 27.33 10.27 -12.78
N LEU A 17 26.66 9.22 -12.30
CA LEU A 17 26.15 8.12 -13.12
C LEU A 17 24.63 8.16 -13.16
N PHE A 18 24.05 8.18 -14.35
CA PHE A 18 22.60 8.19 -14.55
C PHE A 18 22.11 7.02 -15.40
N ILE A 19 20.84 6.62 -15.22
CA ILE A 19 20.08 5.82 -16.19
C ILE A 19 19.17 6.76 -16.99
N GLU A 20 19.15 6.61 -18.32
CA GLU A 20 18.46 7.52 -19.25
C GLU A 20 16.91 7.40 -19.27
N LYS A 21 16.31 6.38 -18.65
CA LYS A 21 14.84 6.16 -18.70
C LYS A 21 14.04 7.24 -18.00
N ASP A 22 13.06 7.84 -18.70
CA ASP A 22 11.92 8.71 -18.31
C ASP A 22 12.07 9.75 -17.17
N LYS A 23 13.25 9.90 -16.58
CA LYS A 23 13.76 10.92 -15.65
C LYS A 23 15.16 10.45 -15.21
N GLN A 24 16.19 11.24 -15.48
CA GLN A 24 17.60 10.96 -15.15
C GLN A 24 17.77 10.52 -13.67
N TYR A 25 17.77 9.22 -13.41
CA TYR A 25 17.94 8.68 -12.06
C TYR A 25 19.43 8.66 -11.74
N LEU A 26 19.87 9.51 -10.81
CA LEU A 26 21.24 9.51 -10.30
C LEU A 26 21.48 8.23 -9.48
N ILE A 27 22.35 7.36 -9.99
CA ILE A 27 22.67 6.05 -9.40
C ILE A 27 23.80 6.18 -8.38
N ALA A 28 24.83 6.95 -8.74
CA ALA A 28 26.03 7.13 -7.94
C ALA A 28 26.55 8.54 -8.13
N ASN A 29 26.98 9.15 -7.03
CA ASN A 29 27.74 10.40 -7.00
C ASN A 29 28.74 10.30 -5.84
N GLU A 30 30.02 10.60 -6.10
CA GLU A 30 31.26 10.66 -5.28
C GLU A 30 31.34 9.94 -3.91
N ASN A 31 30.27 9.86 -3.12
CA ASN A 31 30.17 9.22 -1.81
C ASN A 31 28.83 8.50 -1.51
N LYS A 32 27.89 8.44 -2.46
CA LYS A 32 26.57 7.81 -2.28
C LYS A 32 26.16 7.04 -3.53
N THR A 33 25.98 5.73 -3.38
CA THR A 33 25.17 4.92 -4.29
C THR A 33 23.72 4.88 -3.82
N ASP A 34 22.77 4.97 -4.75
CA ASP A 34 21.35 4.80 -4.48
C ASP A 34 21.13 3.42 -3.86
N ILE A 35 20.30 3.39 -2.80
CA ILE A 35 19.95 2.19 -2.04
C ILE A 35 19.41 1.09 -2.97
N ARG A 36 18.77 1.48 -4.09
CA ARG A 36 18.22 0.55 -5.10
C ARG A 36 19.23 -0.33 -5.83
N PHE A 37 20.51 0.01 -5.74
CA PHE A 37 21.62 -0.68 -6.40
C PHE A 37 22.65 -1.23 -5.42
N LYS A 38 22.37 -1.20 -4.10
CA LYS A 38 23.23 -1.75 -3.05
C LYS A 38 22.84 -3.18 -2.71
N GLN A 39 23.83 -3.97 -2.31
CA GLN A 39 23.67 -5.33 -1.82
C GLN A 39 22.97 -5.33 -0.46
N GLU A 40 21.64 -5.37 -0.44
CA GLU A 40 20.91 -5.84 0.74
C GLU A 40 20.87 -7.37 0.69
N SER A 41 21.33 -8.01 1.77
CA SER A 41 21.17 -9.45 1.96
C SER A 41 19.69 -9.81 1.79
N LEU A 42 19.41 -10.84 0.99
CA LEU A 42 18.11 -11.49 0.81
C LEU A 42 17.57 -12.15 2.11
N GLU A 43 17.95 -11.65 3.28
CA GLU A 43 17.37 -11.99 4.58
C GLU A 43 16.21 -11.03 4.89
N GLN A 44 15.19 -10.97 4.03
CA GLN A 44 14.05 -10.10 4.27
C GLN A 44 12.76 -10.88 4.08
N SER A 45 12.08 -11.04 5.22
CA SER A 45 10.71 -11.51 5.39
C SER A 45 9.90 -11.44 4.10
N GLN A 46 9.56 -12.62 3.58
CA GLN A 46 8.78 -13.05 2.39
C GLN A 46 7.91 -12.06 1.59
N CYS A 47 7.63 -10.85 2.05
CA CYS A 47 6.80 -9.86 1.37
C CYS A 47 7.20 -8.38 1.53
N HIS A 48 8.40 -8.07 2.00
CA HIS A 48 8.88 -6.68 1.89
C HIS A 48 9.45 -6.47 0.49
N PRO A 49 9.03 -5.42 -0.22
CA PRO A 49 9.63 -5.09 -1.50
C PRO A 49 11.09 -4.70 -1.25
N ALA A 50 12.02 -5.60 -1.59
CA ALA A 50 13.41 -5.21 -1.66
C ALA A 50 13.52 -4.01 -2.61
N LYS A 51 14.15 -2.92 -2.16
CA LYS A 51 14.38 -1.75 -3.01
C LYS A 51 15.42 -2.15 -4.04
N LEU A 52 14.99 -2.71 -5.15
CA LEU A 52 15.83 -3.24 -6.21
C LEU A 52 15.46 -2.59 -7.54
N TYR A 53 16.46 -2.23 -8.33
CA TYR A 53 16.22 -1.87 -9.72
C TYR A 53 15.98 -3.14 -10.54
N LEU A 54 14.81 -3.21 -11.17
CA LEU A 54 14.39 -4.30 -12.06
C LEU A 54 14.24 -3.77 -13.48
N GLU A 55 14.92 -4.43 -14.41
CA GLU A 55 14.73 -4.26 -15.84
C GLU A 55 13.66 -5.24 -16.36
N ASN A 56 12.60 -4.71 -17.00
CA ASN A 56 11.45 -5.51 -17.44
C ASN A 56 11.80 -6.44 -18.61
N SER A 57 11.03 -7.50 -18.82
CA SER A 57 11.25 -8.47 -19.91
C SER A 57 11.33 -7.84 -21.30
N ASN A 58 10.54 -6.80 -21.55
CA ASN A 58 10.42 -6.17 -22.87
C ASN A 58 11.64 -5.32 -23.25
N GLU A 59 12.46 -4.93 -22.28
CA GLU A 59 13.53 -3.96 -22.49
C GLU A 59 14.81 -4.66 -22.94
N LYS A 60 15.19 -4.48 -24.20
CA LYS A 60 16.35 -5.16 -24.77
C LYS A 60 17.68 -4.51 -24.41
N HIS A 61 17.66 -3.29 -23.87
CA HIS A 61 18.87 -2.55 -23.54
C HIS A 61 18.65 -1.59 -22.37
N THR A 62 19.65 -1.47 -21.49
CA THR A 62 19.77 -0.32 -20.58
C THR A 62 20.89 0.60 -21.05
N LYS A 63 20.66 1.90 -20.88
CA LYS A 63 21.64 2.94 -21.16
C LYS A 63 22.04 3.63 -19.86
N PHE A 64 23.32 3.52 -19.54
CA PHE A 64 23.97 4.22 -18.45
C PHE A 64 24.76 5.40 -19.04
N ILE A 65 24.68 6.57 -18.42
CA ILE A 65 25.38 7.77 -18.84
C ILE A 65 26.35 8.15 -17.72
N PHE A 66 27.64 8.16 -18.04
CA PHE A 66 28.69 8.71 -17.21
C PHE A 66 28.84 10.19 -17.53
N ASN A 67 28.78 11.05 -16.52
CA ASN A 67 28.97 12.48 -16.66
C ASN A 67 30.12 12.96 -15.79
N ASN A 68 31.07 13.68 -16.40
CA ASN A 68 32.18 14.30 -15.69
C ASN A 68 31.90 15.80 -15.50
N ASN A 69 31.41 16.19 -14.33
CA ASN A 69 31.23 17.61 -13.97
C ASN A 69 32.46 18.19 -13.23
N GLN A 70 33.58 17.46 -13.17
CA GLN A 70 34.83 17.95 -12.57
C GLN A 70 35.69 18.69 -13.59
N GLN A 71 36.60 19.53 -13.09
CA GLN A 71 37.63 20.18 -13.92
C GLN A 71 38.77 19.23 -14.31
N ASP A 72 38.86 18.07 -13.65
CA ASP A 72 39.89 17.05 -13.84
C ASP A 72 39.42 15.94 -14.79
N GLN A 73 40.38 15.28 -15.46
CA GLN A 73 40.07 14.15 -16.33
C GLN A 73 39.76 12.91 -15.47
N ILE A 74 38.64 12.25 -15.79
CA ILE A 74 38.21 11.03 -15.11
C ILE A 74 38.43 9.84 -16.04
N THR A 75 39.05 8.78 -15.52
CA THR A 75 39.19 7.51 -16.23
C THR A 75 38.31 6.46 -15.55
N VAL A 76 37.34 5.90 -16.28
CA VAL A 76 36.46 4.83 -15.79
C VAL A 76 36.91 3.49 -16.36
N VAL A 77 37.31 2.57 -15.48
CA VAL A 77 37.69 1.20 -15.83
C VAL A 77 36.55 0.26 -15.44
N MET A 78 35.93 -0.35 -16.44
CA MET A 78 34.87 -1.34 -16.24
C MET A 78 35.48 -2.71 -15.95
N HIS A 79 34.96 -3.40 -14.92
CA HIS A 79 35.24 -4.81 -14.69
C HIS A 79 34.24 -5.68 -15.48
N PRO A 80 34.52 -6.97 -15.70
CA PRO A 80 33.58 -7.89 -16.33
C PRO A 80 32.28 -7.94 -15.54
N LEU A 81 31.15 -7.84 -16.24
CA LEU A 81 29.83 -8.02 -15.65
C LEU A 81 29.72 -9.42 -15.05
N VAL A 82 29.27 -9.51 -13.80
CA VAL A 82 28.89 -10.80 -13.20
C VAL A 82 27.40 -11.00 -13.40
N TYR A 83 27.04 -12.07 -14.09
CA TYR A 83 25.64 -12.43 -14.36
C TYR A 83 25.49 -13.95 -14.54
N ASP A 84 24.26 -14.43 -14.41
CA ASP A 84 23.94 -15.83 -14.66
C ASP A 84 23.89 -16.11 -16.18
N THR A 85 24.94 -16.76 -16.68
CA THR A 85 25.11 -17.12 -18.10
C THR A 85 24.14 -18.21 -18.58
N GLU A 86 23.49 -18.95 -17.68
CA GLU A 86 22.50 -19.97 -18.05
C GLU A 86 21.17 -19.30 -18.46
N VAL A 87 20.87 -18.15 -17.88
CA VAL A 87 19.61 -17.41 -18.07
C VAL A 87 19.74 -16.31 -19.12
N LEU A 88 20.87 -15.60 -19.13
CA LEU A 88 21.03 -14.34 -19.86
C LEU A 88 22.34 -14.35 -20.64
N ASN A 89 22.30 -13.88 -21.89
CA ASN A 89 23.47 -13.42 -22.62
C ASN A 89 23.47 -11.89 -22.61
N ILE A 90 24.63 -11.29 -22.31
CA ILE A 90 24.79 -9.84 -22.34
C ILE A 90 25.75 -9.45 -23.45
N LEU A 91 25.31 -8.56 -24.33
CA LEU A 91 26.15 -7.88 -25.31
C LEU A 91 26.39 -6.44 -24.81
N GLN A 92 27.61 -6.16 -24.37
CA GLN A 92 28.02 -4.84 -23.91
C GLN A 92 28.78 -4.12 -25.03
N ASN A 93 28.48 -2.84 -25.26
CA ASN A 93 29.30 -2.00 -26.13
C ASN A 93 30.57 -1.53 -25.38
N SER A 94 31.30 -2.45 -24.73
CA SER A 94 32.58 -2.16 -24.11
C SER A 94 33.70 -2.55 -25.07
N ASN A 95 34.24 -1.56 -25.77
CA ASN A 95 35.62 -1.68 -26.19
C ASN A 95 36.43 -1.86 -24.89
N LYS A 96 37.29 -2.88 -24.78
CA LYS A 96 38.11 -3.19 -23.58
C LYS A 96 39.06 -2.06 -23.10
N LYS A 97 38.88 -0.84 -23.62
CA LYS A 97 39.65 0.36 -23.30
C LYS A 97 38.94 1.12 -22.16
N PRO A 98 39.70 1.74 -21.25
CA PRO A 98 39.13 2.62 -20.24
C PRO A 98 38.42 3.80 -20.90
N TYR A 99 37.26 4.16 -20.38
CA TYR A 99 36.50 5.35 -20.77
C TYR A 99 37.22 6.58 -20.22
N GLN A 100 37.59 7.50 -21.10
CA GLN A 100 38.32 8.72 -20.73
C GLN A 100 37.39 9.91 -20.91
N LEU A 101 36.87 10.43 -19.80
CA LEU A 101 35.96 11.56 -19.81
C LEU A 101 36.73 12.86 -19.58
N GLU A 102 36.76 13.70 -20.60
CA GLU A 102 37.20 15.09 -20.49
C GLU A 102 36.24 15.91 -19.60
N PRO A 103 36.68 17.06 -19.05
CA PRO A 103 35.81 17.94 -18.27
C PRO A 103 34.54 18.34 -19.03
N ASN A 104 33.38 18.24 -18.38
CA ASN A 104 32.05 18.50 -18.96
C ASN A 104 31.65 17.59 -20.15
N SER A 105 32.25 16.41 -20.26
CA SER A 105 31.88 15.41 -21.28
C SER A 105 31.03 14.28 -20.70
N GLN A 106 30.28 13.62 -21.59
CA GLN A 106 29.44 12.48 -21.27
C GLN A 106 29.77 11.29 -22.14
N GLU A 107 29.82 10.10 -21.55
CA GLU A 107 29.96 8.83 -22.27
C GLU A 107 28.83 7.86 -21.90
N GLN A 108 28.40 7.08 -22.88
CA GLN A 108 27.26 6.18 -22.75
C GLN A 108 27.71 4.72 -22.74
N LEU A 109 27.27 3.98 -21.73
CA LEU A 109 27.38 2.54 -21.65
C LEU A 109 26.03 1.90 -21.97
N ILE A 110 26.01 1.09 -23.03
CA ILE A 110 24.81 0.34 -23.44
C ILE A 110 25.02 -1.14 -23.11
N ILE A 111 24.13 -1.69 -22.28
CA ILE A 111 24.06 -3.11 -21.96
C ILE A 111 22.86 -3.68 -22.70
N THR A 112 23.11 -4.60 -23.64
CA THR A 112 22.06 -5.26 -24.43
C THR A 112 21.83 -6.67 -23.90
N TYR A 113 20.57 -7.06 -23.77
CA TYR A 113 20.12 -8.31 -23.15
C TYR A 113 19.56 -9.27 -24.19
N GLU A 114 20.07 -10.51 -24.17
CA GLU A 114 19.54 -11.64 -24.92
C GLU A 114 19.14 -12.75 -23.95
N CYS A 115 17.84 -12.92 -23.70
CA CYS A 115 17.35 -13.96 -22.82
C CYS A 115 17.41 -15.33 -23.50
N LYS A 116 18.00 -16.32 -22.82
CA LYS A 116 18.00 -17.71 -23.30
C LYS A 116 16.63 -18.33 -23.03
N ALA A 117 16.05 -18.96 -24.05
CA ALA A 117 14.72 -19.56 -23.97
C ALA A 117 14.76 -20.92 -23.24
N ASN A 118 14.69 -20.91 -21.91
CA ASN A 118 14.28 -22.11 -21.16
C ASN A 118 12.76 -22.11 -21.04
N LYS A 119 12.09 -23.14 -21.58
CA LYS A 119 10.63 -23.15 -21.78
C LYS A 119 9.81 -23.39 -20.50
N GLU A 120 10.42 -23.72 -19.36
CA GLU A 120 9.68 -24.26 -18.20
C GLU A 120 9.89 -23.52 -16.87
N GLN A 121 10.71 -22.47 -16.79
CA GLN A 121 10.92 -21.75 -15.52
C GLN A 121 11.11 -20.25 -15.71
N VAL A 122 10.38 -19.46 -14.89
CA VAL A 122 10.57 -18.00 -14.75
C VAL A 122 12.04 -17.72 -14.47
N SER A 123 12.72 -17.11 -15.44
CA SER A 123 14.15 -16.85 -15.37
C SER A 123 14.44 -15.36 -15.16
N TRP A 124 15.30 -15.08 -14.19
CA TRP A 124 15.82 -13.77 -13.85
C TRP A 124 17.33 -13.90 -13.64
N SER A 125 18.07 -12.81 -13.87
CA SER A 125 19.52 -12.79 -13.69
C SER A 125 19.90 -11.55 -12.88
N LEU A 126 20.67 -11.75 -11.81
CA LEU A 126 21.35 -10.67 -11.10
C LEU A 126 22.53 -10.22 -11.96
N ILE A 127 22.63 -8.92 -12.18
CA ILE A 127 23.73 -8.30 -12.92
C ILE A 127 24.48 -7.40 -11.95
N ILE A 128 25.77 -7.69 -11.77
CA ILE A 128 26.69 -6.89 -10.98
C ILE A 128 27.61 -6.15 -11.94
N LEU A 129 27.54 -4.83 -11.90
CA LEU A 129 28.37 -3.90 -12.65
C LEU A 129 29.36 -3.25 -11.70
N ASP A 130 30.61 -3.70 -11.79
CA ASP A 130 31.73 -3.16 -11.02
C ASP A 130 32.58 -2.25 -11.90
N PHE A 131 32.91 -1.06 -11.40
CA PHE A 131 33.78 -0.13 -12.11
C PHE A 131 34.62 0.69 -11.13
N THR A 132 35.81 1.07 -11.57
CA THR A 132 36.71 1.94 -10.82
C THR A 132 36.87 3.26 -11.55
N VAL A 133 36.68 4.34 -10.80
CA VAL A 133 36.83 5.71 -11.27
C VAL A 133 38.18 6.23 -10.75
N PHE A 134 39.05 6.65 -11.66
CA PHE A 134 40.32 7.27 -11.34
C PHE A 134 40.26 8.76 -11.65
N VAL A 135 40.55 9.59 -10.65
CA VAL A 135 40.69 11.05 -10.78
C VAL A 135 42.18 11.37 -10.81
N ASN A 136 42.68 11.91 -11.93
CA ASN A 136 44.09 12.28 -12.12
C ASN A 136 45.12 11.20 -11.70
N GLN A 137 44.81 9.92 -11.92
CA GLN A 137 45.66 8.73 -11.62
C GLN A 137 46.05 8.52 -10.14
N ASN A 138 45.74 9.45 -9.23
CA ASN A 138 46.18 9.42 -7.83
C ASN A 138 45.09 8.94 -6.86
N HIS A 139 43.82 9.22 -7.15
CA HIS A 139 42.69 8.80 -6.34
C HIS A 139 41.79 7.85 -7.12
N SER A 140 41.54 6.66 -6.57
CA SER A 140 40.61 5.69 -7.13
C SER A 140 39.43 5.46 -6.20
N GLN A 141 38.24 5.34 -6.79
CA GLN A 141 37.01 4.96 -6.11
C GLN A 141 36.36 3.79 -6.84
N SER A 142 36.07 2.71 -6.12
CA SER A 142 35.38 1.54 -6.66
C SER A 142 33.89 1.63 -6.40
N TYR A 143 33.09 1.35 -7.42
CA TYR A 143 31.64 1.30 -7.35
C TYR A 143 31.16 -0.09 -7.76
N SER A 144 30.20 -0.63 -7.01
CA SER A 144 29.50 -1.88 -7.34
C SER A 144 28.02 -1.57 -7.42
N ILE A 145 27.42 -1.85 -8.57
CA ILE A 145 26.02 -1.60 -8.89
C ILE A 145 25.35 -2.93 -9.16
N GLN A 146 24.33 -3.26 -8.37
CA GLN A 146 23.57 -4.50 -8.50
C GLN A 146 22.17 -4.20 -9.04
N PHE A 147 21.76 -4.90 -10.08
CA PHE A 147 20.41 -4.81 -10.61
C PHE A 147 19.94 -6.11 -11.23
N TYR A 148 18.62 -6.28 -11.39
CA TYR A 148 18.03 -7.53 -11.85
C TYR A 148 17.42 -7.38 -13.24
N LYS A 149 17.64 -8.37 -14.11
CA LYS A 149 16.98 -8.49 -15.40
C LYS A 149 15.99 -9.65 -15.38
N GLN A 150 14.72 -9.35 -15.69
CA GLN A 150 13.69 -10.39 -15.87
C GLN A 150 13.66 -10.85 -17.33
N CYS A 151 13.69 -12.16 -17.58
CA CYS A 151 13.73 -12.74 -18.93
C CYS A 151 12.41 -13.37 -19.37
N GLN A 152 11.63 -13.95 -18.45
CA GLN A 152 10.29 -14.46 -18.72
C GLN A 152 9.24 -13.77 -17.84
N GLN A 153 8.06 -13.53 -18.43
CA GLN A 153 6.89 -13.03 -17.72
C GLN A 153 6.55 -14.03 -16.61
N THR A 154 6.46 -13.52 -15.38
CA THR A 154 5.97 -14.29 -14.22
C THR A 154 4.58 -14.83 -14.53
N GLU A 155 4.40 -16.16 -14.47
CA GLU A 155 3.06 -16.71 -14.39
C GLU A 155 2.37 -16.10 -13.15
N LEU A 156 1.30 -15.36 -13.41
CA LEU A 156 0.55 -14.66 -12.40
C LEU A 156 -0.16 -15.71 -11.53
N TYR A 157 0.35 -15.97 -10.34
CA TYR A 157 -0.27 -16.92 -9.44
C TYR A 157 -1.69 -16.44 -9.05
N LEU A 158 -2.70 -17.11 -9.59
CA LEU A 158 -4.11 -16.89 -9.26
C LEU A 158 -4.43 -17.25 -7.79
N HIS A 159 -3.62 -18.12 -7.20
CA HIS A 159 -3.82 -18.64 -5.85
C HIS A 159 -3.74 -17.60 -4.71
N PRO A 160 -2.71 -16.72 -4.61
CA PRO A 160 -2.68 -15.65 -3.60
C PRO A 160 -3.81 -14.64 -3.78
N LEU A 161 -4.22 -14.39 -5.03
CA LEU A 161 -5.33 -13.51 -5.36
C LEU A 161 -6.67 -14.05 -4.82
N ILE A 162 -6.94 -15.35 -4.98
CA ILE A 162 -8.13 -16.00 -4.41
C ILE A 162 -8.08 -15.99 -2.87
N MET A 163 -6.91 -16.25 -2.26
CA MET A 163 -6.78 -16.18 -0.81
C MET A 163 -7.08 -14.79 -0.26
N LEU A 164 -6.57 -13.75 -0.91
CA LEU A 164 -6.83 -12.36 -0.56
C LEU A 164 -8.33 -12.03 -0.66
N LEU A 165 -9.01 -12.56 -1.68
CA LEU A 165 -10.45 -12.40 -1.84
C LEU A 165 -11.23 -13.06 -0.71
N ILE A 166 -10.93 -14.31 -0.36
CA ILE A 166 -11.58 -15.02 0.76
C ILE A 166 -11.31 -14.28 2.08
N LEU A 167 -10.09 -13.82 2.29
CA LEU A 167 -9.71 -13.04 3.47
C LEU A 167 -10.50 -11.71 3.53
N ALA A 168 -10.61 -10.99 2.42
CA ALA A 168 -11.32 -9.71 2.38
C ALA A 168 -12.82 -9.87 2.64
N VAL A 169 -13.46 -10.90 2.06
CA VAL A 169 -14.88 -11.19 2.26
C VAL A 169 -15.17 -11.66 3.69
N SER A 170 -14.34 -12.56 4.24
CA SER A 170 -14.49 -13.00 5.63
C SER A 170 -14.29 -11.86 6.63
N LEU A 171 -13.28 -11.01 6.41
CA LEU A 171 -13.06 -9.78 7.17
C LEU A 171 -14.27 -8.85 7.15
N LEU A 172 -14.86 -8.63 5.98
CA LEU A 172 -16.01 -7.75 5.84
C LEU A 172 -17.20 -8.28 6.65
N ILE A 173 -17.49 -9.58 6.56
CA ILE A 173 -18.58 -10.22 7.31
C ILE A 173 -18.33 -10.20 8.83
N ILE A 174 -17.10 -10.49 9.26
CA ILE A 174 -16.74 -10.46 10.69
C ILE A 174 -16.81 -9.01 11.21
N GLY A 175 -16.27 -8.06 10.45
CA GLY A 175 -16.21 -6.64 10.81
C GLY A 175 -17.58 -5.99 10.92
N THR A 176 -18.50 -6.26 9.98
CA THR A 176 -19.87 -5.72 10.02
C THR A 176 -20.62 -6.24 11.25
N ASN A 177 -20.53 -7.53 11.55
CA ASN A 177 -21.16 -8.14 12.71
C ASN A 177 -20.55 -7.63 14.03
N TYR A 178 -19.21 -7.59 14.11
CA TYR A 178 -18.51 -7.09 15.30
C TYR A 178 -18.80 -5.61 15.57
N GLY A 179 -18.89 -4.80 14.51
CA GLY A 179 -19.24 -3.38 14.60
C GLY A 179 -20.64 -3.10 15.13
N LEU A 180 -21.55 -4.08 15.14
CA LEU A 180 -22.91 -3.96 15.69
C LEU A 180 -23.05 -4.48 17.12
N GLN A 181 -22.14 -5.31 17.60
CA GLN A 181 -22.18 -5.76 18.99
C GLN A 181 -22.09 -4.53 19.90
N GLU A 182 -22.73 -4.53 21.06
CA GLU A 182 -22.52 -3.49 22.07
C GLU A 182 -21.30 -3.87 22.92
N ILE A 183 -20.33 -2.98 23.06
CA ILE A 183 -19.21 -3.17 24.00
C ILE A 183 -19.36 -2.10 25.07
N LYS A 184 -19.72 -2.51 26.29
CA LYS A 184 -20.02 -1.64 27.44
C LYS A 184 -18.91 -0.62 27.75
N MET A 185 -17.66 -0.92 27.41
CA MET A 185 -16.52 -0.01 27.59
C MET A 185 -16.46 1.11 26.53
N ILE A 186 -16.95 0.83 25.32
CA ILE A 186 -16.92 1.75 24.18
C ILE A 186 -18.13 2.69 24.18
N GLU A 187 -19.18 2.42 24.97
CA GLU A 187 -20.27 3.39 25.18
C GLU A 187 -19.79 4.74 25.75
N SER A 188 -18.64 4.74 26.43
CA SER A 188 -18.00 5.98 26.93
C SER A 188 -17.20 6.73 25.86
N ILE A 189 -16.83 6.07 24.76
CA ILE A 189 -16.14 6.69 23.62
C ILE A 189 -17.22 7.25 22.71
N LYS A 190 -17.29 8.59 22.59
CA LYS A 190 -18.16 9.25 21.61
C LYS A 190 -17.89 8.64 20.23
N THR A 191 -18.86 7.89 19.69
CA THR A 191 -18.76 7.39 18.33
C THR A 191 -18.78 8.59 17.40
N GLU A 192 -17.78 8.68 16.52
CA GLU A 192 -17.74 9.76 15.54
C GLU A 192 -18.74 9.46 14.43
N GLU A 193 -19.77 10.31 14.36
CA GLU A 193 -20.75 10.25 13.29
C GLU A 193 -20.16 10.87 12.01
N PHE A 194 -20.00 10.02 11.00
CA PHE A 194 -19.67 10.46 9.65
C PHE A 194 -20.88 11.15 9.02
N ASN A 195 -20.82 12.48 9.03
CA ASN A 195 -21.72 13.38 8.35
C ASN A 195 -21.18 13.76 6.96
N ALA A 196 -21.98 14.48 6.17
CA ALA A 196 -21.55 14.93 4.84
C ALA A 196 -20.28 15.79 4.88
N LYS A 197 -20.17 16.70 5.87
CA LYS A 197 -19.00 17.57 6.04
C LYS A 197 -17.73 16.79 6.38
N THR A 198 -17.82 15.83 7.31
CA THR A 198 -16.67 15.02 7.71
C THR A 198 -16.24 14.09 6.57
N SER A 199 -17.18 13.59 5.77
CA SER A 199 -16.86 12.78 4.57
C SER A 199 -16.02 13.55 3.54
N VAL A 200 -16.37 14.82 3.26
CA VAL A 200 -15.59 15.67 2.36
C VAL A 200 -14.21 15.99 2.95
N PHE A 201 -14.16 16.35 4.23
CA PHE A 201 -12.90 16.64 4.91
C PHE A 201 -11.96 15.42 4.94
N PHE A 202 -12.50 14.23 5.14
CA PHE A 202 -11.75 12.97 5.14
C PHE A 202 -11.05 12.71 3.80
N ILE A 203 -11.73 12.92 2.67
CA ILE A 203 -11.12 12.70 1.34
C ILE A 203 -10.08 13.78 1.02
N LEU A 204 -10.33 15.02 1.42
CA LEU A 204 -9.36 16.11 1.26
C LEU A 204 -8.11 15.88 2.12
N SER A 205 -8.28 15.49 3.38
CA SER A 205 -7.16 15.21 4.29
C SER A 205 -6.36 14.00 3.83
N ALA A 206 -7.02 12.94 3.33
CA ALA A 206 -6.36 11.79 2.71
C ALA A 206 -5.52 12.21 1.50
N SER A 207 -6.02 13.10 0.64
CA SER A 207 -5.30 13.61 -0.53
C SER A 207 -4.05 14.41 -0.14
N VAL A 208 -4.16 15.28 0.87
CA VAL A 208 -3.03 16.04 1.41
C VAL A 208 -2.00 15.10 2.04
N LEU A 209 -2.44 14.14 2.85
CA LEU A 209 -1.56 13.16 3.47
C LEU A 209 -0.81 12.35 2.40
N LEU A 210 -1.51 11.82 1.39
CA LEU A 210 -0.90 11.03 0.33
C LEU A 210 0.15 11.84 -0.45
N PHE A 211 -0.15 13.11 -0.76
CA PHE A 211 0.80 14.00 -1.42
C PHE A 211 2.03 14.28 -0.54
N CYS A 212 1.83 14.48 0.77
CA CYS A 212 2.92 14.64 1.72
C CYS A 212 3.81 13.39 1.80
N LEU A 213 3.22 12.19 1.82
CA LEU A 213 3.94 10.91 1.80
C LEU A 213 4.76 10.74 0.50
N TYR A 214 4.23 11.21 -0.63
CA TYR A 214 4.92 11.22 -1.90
C TYR A 214 6.13 12.16 -1.91
N LYS A 215 5.97 13.39 -1.41
CA LYS A 215 7.03 14.39 -1.45
C LYS A 215 8.11 14.18 -0.38
N PHE A 216 7.72 13.69 0.79
CA PHE A 216 8.59 13.51 1.96
C PHE A 216 8.46 12.09 2.54
N PRO A 217 8.94 11.05 1.82
CA PRO A 217 8.72 9.66 2.22
C PRO A 217 9.31 9.31 3.58
N SER A 218 10.51 9.80 3.92
CA SER A 218 11.17 9.50 5.21
C SER A 218 10.41 10.06 6.41
N ILE A 219 10.01 11.33 6.35
CA ILE A 219 9.24 11.99 7.42
C ILE A 219 7.84 11.39 7.49
N GLY A 220 7.22 11.19 6.33
CA GLY A 220 5.89 10.60 6.20
C GLY A 220 5.79 9.21 6.81
N GLN A 221 6.74 8.32 6.49
CA GLN A 221 6.82 6.98 7.06
C GLN A 221 7.02 7.02 8.57
N LEU A 222 7.89 7.92 9.07
CA LEU A 222 8.10 8.08 10.51
C LEU A 222 6.82 8.51 11.22
N VAL A 223 6.15 9.57 10.75
CA VAL A 223 4.91 10.05 11.34
C VAL A 223 3.84 8.97 11.32
N LEU A 224 3.66 8.30 10.19
CA LEU A 224 2.67 7.24 10.03
C LEU A 224 2.99 6.03 10.91
N SER A 225 4.27 5.68 11.08
CA SER A 225 4.69 4.59 11.96
C SER A 225 4.34 4.85 13.42
N ILE A 226 4.50 6.09 13.89
CA ILE A 226 4.16 6.50 15.26
C ILE A 226 2.65 6.43 15.45
N VAL A 227 1.86 6.99 14.51
CA VAL A 227 0.39 6.94 14.58
C VAL A 227 -0.11 5.50 14.63
N ILE A 228 0.42 4.62 13.77
CA ILE A 228 -0.02 3.22 13.75
C ILE A 228 0.45 2.46 14.98
N PHE A 229 1.64 2.75 15.52
CA PHE A 229 2.10 2.11 16.75
C PHE A 229 1.08 2.30 17.88
N PHE A 230 0.62 3.53 18.12
CA PHE A 230 -0.40 3.81 19.14
C PHE A 230 -1.77 3.23 18.79
N MET A 231 -2.21 3.38 17.53
CA MET A 231 -3.52 2.85 17.10
C MET A 231 -3.57 1.32 17.18
N ALA A 232 -2.49 0.63 16.84
CA ALA A 232 -2.36 -0.82 16.96
C ALA A 232 -2.48 -1.24 18.42
N ILE A 233 -1.75 -0.60 19.33
CA ILE A 233 -1.80 -0.91 20.77
C ILE A 233 -3.23 -0.77 21.30
N LEU A 234 -3.89 0.35 21.00
CA LEU A 234 -5.27 0.61 21.43
C LEU A 234 -6.24 -0.44 20.87
N SER A 235 -6.14 -0.75 19.57
CA SER A 235 -7.03 -1.72 18.92
C SER A 235 -6.94 -3.12 19.54
N ILE A 236 -5.71 -3.62 19.73
CA ILE A 236 -5.46 -4.94 20.27
C ILE A 236 -5.88 -5.00 21.75
N GLN A 237 -5.57 -3.96 22.52
CA GLN A 237 -5.91 -3.89 23.93
C GLN A 237 -7.43 -3.93 24.15
N ILE A 238 -8.21 -3.13 23.42
CA ILE A 238 -9.68 -3.10 23.54
C ILE A 238 -10.29 -4.46 23.24
N ILE A 239 -9.81 -5.14 22.19
CA ILE A 239 -10.33 -6.44 21.77
C ILE A 239 -9.97 -7.53 22.78
N ILE A 240 -8.71 -7.57 23.24
CA ILE A 240 -8.25 -8.56 24.24
C ILE A 240 -8.97 -8.34 25.57
N GLU A 241 -9.13 -7.08 26.00
CA GLU A 241 -9.82 -6.75 27.24
C GLU A 241 -11.28 -7.20 27.20
N ASP A 242 -12.01 -6.97 26.10
CA ASP A 242 -13.39 -7.42 25.94
C ASP A 242 -13.51 -8.95 26.01
N GLN A 243 -12.61 -9.69 25.35
CA GLN A 243 -12.60 -11.16 25.39
C GLN A 243 -12.24 -11.69 26.78
N LEU A 244 -11.21 -11.14 27.43
CA LEU A 244 -10.81 -11.54 28.79
C LEU A 244 -11.91 -11.25 29.81
N GLN A 245 -12.55 -10.09 29.74
CA GLN A 245 -13.64 -9.74 30.65
C GLN A 245 -14.86 -10.66 30.49
N LYS A 246 -15.17 -11.10 29.27
CA LYS A 246 -16.24 -12.09 29.00
C LYS A 246 -15.91 -13.45 29.61
N MET A 247 -14.64 -13.87 29.62
CA MET A 247 -14.23 -15.18 30.14
C MET A 247 -14.01 -15.21 31.65
N LEU A 248 -13.37 -14.18 32.22
CA LEU A 248 -12.81 -14.19 33.58
C LEU A 248 -13.46 -13.15 34.52
N GLY A 249 -14.44 -12.38 34.04
CA GLY A 249 -15.07 -11.29 34.78
C GLY A 249 -14.22 -10.01 34.81
N LYS A 250 -14.76 -8.95 35.40
CA LYS A 250 -14.11 -7.63 35.45
C LYS A 250 -13.05 -7.57 36.56
N ASN A 251 -11.77 -7.53 36.17
CA ASN A 251 -10.64 -7.36 37.10
C ASN A 251 -9.64 -6.33 36.57
N ILE A 252 -9.14 -5.45 37.46
CA ILE A 252 -8.12 -4.43 37.09
C ILE A 252 -6.85 -5.08 36.53
N LEU A 253 -6.51 -6.27 37.03
CA LEU A 253 -5.32 -7.03 36.65
C LEU A 253 -5.40 -7.52 35.19
N LEU A 254 -6.61 -7.85 34.70
CA LEU A 254 -6.85 -8.24 33.31
C LEU A 254 -6.66 -7.07 32.34
N LYS A 255 -6.94 -5.85 32.81
CA LYS A 255 -6.71 -4.64 32.02
C LYS A 255 -5.21 -4.36 31.87
N ILE A 256 -4.45 -4.51 32.95
CA ILE A 256 -2.98 -4.33 32.90
C ILE A 256 -2.35 -5.42 32.02
N SER A 257 -2.82 -6.66 32.12
CA SER A 257 -2.30 -7.75 31.28
C SER A 257 -2.64 -7.55 29.80
N SER A 258 -3.83 -7.03 29.45
CA SER A 258 -4.17 -6.75 28.04
C SER A 258 -3.28 -5.67 27.43
N TYR A 259 -2.93 -4.62 28.18
CA TYR A 259 -1.94 -3.62 27.76
C TYR A 259 -0.57 -4.23 27.48
N PHE A 260 -0.09 -5.09 28.39
CA PHE A 260 1.22 -5.71 28.26
C PHE A 260 1.29 -6.66 27.05
N ILE A 261 0.26 -7.49 26.86
CA ILE A 261 0.15 -8.39 25.71
C ILE A 261 0.09 -7.59 24.40
N SER A 262 -0.72 -6.53 24.36
CA SER A 262 -0.84 -5.65 23.20
C SER A 262 0.50 -5.02 22.83
N PHE A 263 1.22 -4.48 23.81
CA PHE A 263 2.55 -3.89 23.60
C PHE A 263 3.55 -4.92 23.04
N LEU A 264 3.58 -6.14 23.59
CA LEU A 264 4.48 -7.20 23.11
C LEU A 264 4.21 -7.59 21.64
N ILE A 265 2.94 -7.72 21.25
CA ILE A 265 2.56 -8.08 19.87
C ILE A 265 3.01 -6.98 18.90
N VAL A 266 2.74 -5.70 19.23
CA VAL A 266 3.11 -4.57 18.38
C VAL A 266 4.63 -4.42 18.33
N PHE A 267 5.33 -4.55 19.44
CA PHE A 267 6.79 -4.48 19.47
C PHE A 267 7.43 -5.60 18.62
N SER A 268 6.90 -6.82 18.71
CA SER A 268 7.33 -7.95 17.87
C SER A 268 7.14 -7.67 16.38
N TYR A 269 6.05 -7.00 15.99
CA TYR A 269 5.86 -6.55 14.61
C TYR A 269 6.95 -5.57 14.17
N PHE A 270 7.25 -4.53 14.96
CA PHE A 270 8.25 -3.53 14.57
C PHE A 270 9.67 -4.09 14.53
N TYR A 271 9.97 -5.11 15.33
CA TYR A 271 11.25 -5.80 15.33
C TYR A 271 11.40 -6.77 14.14
N THR A 272 10.40 -7.62 13.90
CA THR A 272 10.50 -8.71 12.91
C THR A 272 9.98 -8.36 11.52
N LYS A 273 9.02 -7.43 11.46
CA LYS A 273 8.21 -7.10 10.27
C LYS A 273 7.59 -8.33 9.59
N HIS A 274 7.28 -9.40 10.33
CA HIS A 274 6.69 -10.60 9.72
C HIS A 274 5.29 -10.32 9.14
N TRP A 275 5.02 -10.86 7.94
CA TRP A 275 3.75 -10.64 7.21
C TRP A 275 2.52 -11.20 7.95
N ILE A 276 2.67 -12.29 8.72
CA ILE A 276 1.59 -12.85 9.53
C ILE A 276 1.19 -11.85 10.62
N ILE A 277 2.18 -11.33 11.34
CA ILE A 277 1.94 -10.35 12.42
C ILE A 277 1.36 -9.06 11.82
N ASN A 278 1.87 -8.63 10.66
CA ASN A 278 1.32 -7.51 9.90
C ASN A 278 -0.19 -7.67 9.66
N ASN A 279 -0.61 -8.83 9.13
CA ASN A 279 -2.00 -9.10 8.82
C ASN A 279 -2.87 -9.21 10.09
N ILE A 280 -2.35 -9.77 11.18
CA ILE A 280 -3.07 -9.81 12.48
C ILE A 280 -3.29 -8.40 13.01
N VAL A 281 -2.24 -7.55 13.02
CA VAL A 281 -2.36 -6.16 13.48
C VAL A 281 -3.34 -5.38 12.59
N ALA A 282 -3.21 -5.51 11.26
CA ALA A 282 -4.10 -4.87 10.30
C ALA A 282 -5.57 -5.31 10.47
N PHE A 283 -5.81 -6.60 10.70
CA PHE A 283 -7.12 -7.16 11.02
C PHE A 283 -7.73 -6.51 12.27
N LEU A 284 -6.97 -6.42 13.36
CA LEU A 284 -7.45 -5.88 14.64
C LEU A 284 -7.72 -4.36 14.56
N ILE A 285 -6.85 -3.60 13.87
CA ILE A 285 -7.11 -2.19 13.58
C ILE A 285 -8.40 -2.03 12.78
N THR A 286 -8.62 -2.89 11.77
CA THR A 286 -9.83 -2.83 10.93
C THR A 286 -11.08 -3.12 11.73
N LEU A 287 -11.08 -4.14 12.61
CA LEU A 287 -12.20 -4.42 13.50
C LEU A 287 -12.53 -3.26 14.43
N LEU A 288 -11.50 -2.58 14.98
CA LEU A 288 -11.71 -1.39 15.78
C LEU A 288 -12.36 -0.27 14.95
N MET A 289 -11.92 -0.06 13.71
CA MET A 289 -12.50 0.95 12.83
C MET A 289 -13.97 0.67 12.49
N PHE A 290 -14.33 -0.60 12.24
CA PHE A 290 -15.73 -1.01 12.10
C PHE A 290 -16.55 -0.71 13.34
N LYS A 291 -15.94 -0.69 14.53
CA LYS A 291 -16.62 -0.37 15.78
C LYS A 291 -16.81 1.13 16.01
N ILE A 292 -15.77 1.93 15.77
CA ILE A 292 -15.77 3.37 16.07
C ILE A 292 -16.55 4.19 15.04
N ILE A 293 -16.41 3.86 13.75
CA ILE A 293 -16.95 4.68 12.67
C ILE A 293 -18.43 4.38 12.48
N GLU A 294 -19.31 5.34 12.76
CA GLU A 294 -20.74 5.24 12.48
C GLU A 294 -21.15 6.24 11.39
N ILE A 295 -22.06 5.85 10.51
CA ILE A 295 -22.59 6.72 9.46
C ILE A 295 -24.00 7.18 9.83
N ASP A 296 -24.28 8.47 9.63
CA ASP A 296 -25.57 9.08 9.99
C ASP A 296 -26.73 8.67 9.06
N SER A 297 -26.44 8.42 7.79
CA SER A 297 -27.43 8.23 6.73
C SER A 297 -26.85 7.50 5.51
N PHE A 298 -27.69 6.81 4.75
CA PHE A 298 -27.21 6.22 3.50
C PHE A 298 -26.81 7.30 2.47
N LYS A 299 -27.37 8.51 2.55
CA LYS A 299 -26.95 9.64 1.73
C LYS A 299 -25.46 9.99 1.95
N THR A 300 -24.99 10.06 3.19
CA THR A 300 -23.57 10.35 3.46
C THR A 300 -22.68 9.17 3.09
N ALA A 301 -23.12 7.93 3.29
CA ALA A 301 -22.44 6.74 2.78
C ALA A 301 -22.22 6.82 1.25
N THR A 302 -23.26 7.16 0.49
CA THR A 302 -23.16 7.31 -0.97
C THR A 302 -22.25 8.47 -1.37
N LEU A 303 -22.29 9.59 -0.65
CA LEU A 303 -21.37 10.72 -0.86
C LEU A 303 -19.91 10.31 -0.60
N LEU A 304 -19.64 9.63 0.51
CA LEU A 304 -18.29 9.18 0.87
C LEU A 304 -17.72 8.23 -0.18
N LEU A 305 -18.47 7.20 -0.58
CA LEU A 305 -18.02 6.23 -1.58
C LEU A 305 -17.87 6.83 -2.97
N THR A 306 -18.74 7.76 -3.37
CA THR A 306 -18.61 8.45 -4.67
C THR A 306 -17.39 9.37 -4.69
N LEU A 307 -17.09 10.09 -3.60
CA LEU A 307 -15.86 10.87 -3.50
C LEU A 307 -14.61 9.96 -3.49
N ALA A 308 -14.66 8.83 -2.78
CA ALA A 308 -13.57 7.86 -2.75
C ALA A 308 -13.32 7.20 -4.14
N PHE A 309 -14.38 6.96 -4.91
CA PHE A 309 -14.30 6.50 -6.30
C PHE A 309 -13.50 7.48 -7.18
N PHE A 310 -13.82 8.78 -7.11
CA PHE A 310 -13.09 9.78 -7.90
C PHE A 310 -11.67 10.01 -7.37
N TYR A 311 -11.47 9.92 -6.06
CA TYR A 311 -10.15 9.98 -5.43
C TYR A 311 -9.21 8.91 -5.99
N ASP A 312 -9.67 7.66 -6.06
CA ASP A 312 -8.88 6.53 -6.55
C ASP A 312 -8.52 6.70 -8.04
N ILE A 313 -9.49 7.10 -8.87
CA ILE A 313 -9.25 7.40 -10.30
C ILE A 313 -8.18 8.48 -10.45
N PHE A 314 -8.29 9.55 -9.64
CA PHE A 314 -7.35 10.66 -9.71
C PHE A 314 -5.93 10.21 -9.36
N TRP A 315 -5.75 9.53 -8.22
CA TRP A 315 -4.42 9.19 -7.74
C TRP A 315 -3.77 8.02 -8.49
N VAL A 316 -4.55 7.13 -9.11
CA VAL A 316 -4.01 6.01 -9.90
C VAL A 316 -3.79 6.42 -11.36
N PHE A 317 -4.80 6.96 -12.04
CA PHE A 317 -4.74 7.20 -13.49
C PHE A 317 -4.38 8.63 -13.88
N ILE A 318 -4.80 9.64 -13.11
CA ILE A 318 -4.60 11.05 -13.48
C ILE A 318 -3.24 11.56 -12.97
N SER A 319 -2.81 11.14 -11.78
CA SER A 319 -1.55 11.59 -11.17
C SER A 319 -0.28 11.32 -12.00
N PRO A 320 -0.13 10.22 -12.76
CA PRO A 320 1.03 9.99 -13.63
C PRO A 320 1.21 11.08 -14.69
N TYR A 321 0.14 11.67 -15.21
CA TYR A 321 0.24 12.75 -16.20
C TYR A 321 0.90 14.02 -15.64
N PHE A 322 0.75 14.26 -14.33
CA PHE A 322 1.35 15.42 -13.66
C PHE A 322 2.72 15.13 -13.06
N PHE A 323 2.91 13.92 -12.50
CA PHE A 323 4.09 13.58 -11.71
C PHE A 323 5.02 12.56 -12.39
N GLY A 324 4.64 12.02 -13.55
CA GLY A 324 5.36 10.98 -14.32
C GLY A 324 5.27 9.57 -13.73
N THR A 325 4.78 9.42 -12.50
CA THR A 325 4.51 8.12 -11.85
C THR A 325 3.19 8.18 -11.10
N SER A 326 2.54 7.03 -10.94
CA SER A 326 1.33 6.93 -10.12
C SER A 326 1.70 7.10 -8.64
N VAL A 327 1.25 8.21 -8.05
CA VAL A 327 1.56 8.58 -6.66
C VAL A 327 1.10 7.51 -5.69
N MET A 328 -0.12 6.97 -5.86
CA MET A 328 -0.65 5.91 -4.99
C MET A 328 0.22 4.64 -5.02
N ALA A 329 0.66 4.20 -6.20
CA ALA A 329 1.50 3.00 -6.30
C ALA A 329 2.88 3.21 -5.68
N GLN A 330 3.51 4.37 -5.92
CA GLN A 330 4.82 4.69 -5.35
C GLN A 330 4.78 4.75 -3.81
N VAL A 331 3.71 5.33 -3.24
CA VAL A 331 3.52 5.36 -1.79
C VAL A 331 3.24 3.96 -1.23
N ALA A 332 2.40 3.15 -1.91
CA ALA A 332 2.07 1.79 -1.48
C ALA A 332 3.29 0.86 -1.40
N THR A 333 4.28 1.06 -2.29
CA THR A 333 5.53 0.29 -2.30
C THR A 333 6.62 0.82 -1.37
N SER A 334 6.57 2.10 -0.99
CA SER A 334 7.64 2.71 -0.18
C SER A 334 7.38 2.63 1.32
N ILE A 335 6.14 2.34 1.73
CA ILE A 335 5.72 2.31 3.14
C ILE A 335 5.42 0.87 3.58
N ASP A 336 6.20 0.38 4.54
CA ASP A 336 6.04 -0.93 5.16
C ASP A 336 5.45 -0.79 6.56
N LEU A 337 4.12 -0.67 6.60
CA LEU A 337 3.33 -0.50 7.82
C LEU A 337 2.09 -1.39 7.75
N PRO A 338 1.46 -1.76 8.89
CA PRO A 338 0.32 -2.67 8.94
C PRO A 338 -0.99 -1.95 8.60
N MET A 339 -0.99 -1.24 7.47
CA MET A 339 -2.15 -0.59 6.84
C MET A 339 -2.58 -1.28 5.54
N LYS A 340 -2.01 -2.45 5.27
CA LYS A 340 -2.27 -3.25 4.08
C LYS A 340 -2.19 -4.73 4.43
N PHE A 341 -3.08 -5.52 3.85
CA PHE A 341 -2.97 -6.97 3.88
C PHE A 341 -1.99 -7.43 2.83
N ILE A 342 -1.15 -8.37 3.21
CA ILE A 342 -0.05 -8.86 2.41
C ILE A 342 -0.16 -10.37 2.31
N CYS A 343 -0.22 -10.90 1.09
CA CYS A 343 -0.27 -12.33 0.84
C CYS A 343 0.93 -12.76 -0.03
N PRO A 344 1.86 -13.58 0.50
CA PRO A 344 2.91 -14.18 -0.31
C PRO A 344 2.35 -15.21 -1.30
N PRO A 345 2.94 -15.37 -2.49
CA PRO A 345 2.68 -16.54 -3.33
C PRO A 345 3.02 -17.83 -2.58
N LEU A 346 2.11 -18.80 -2.60
CA LEU A 346 2.23 -20.08 -1.88
C LEU A 346 3.07 -21.13 -2.61
N MET A 347 3.21 -21.00 -3.94
CA MET A 347 4.02 -21.91 -4.73
C MET A 347 5.48 -21.45 -4.74
N LYS A 348 6.37 -22.40 -4.42
CA LYS A 348 7.82 -22.27 -4.33
C LYS A 348 8.42 -21.68 -5.61
N SER A 349 8.69 -20.38 -5.60
CA SER A 349 9.94 -19.87 -6.17
C SER A 349 10.71 -19.24 -5.02
N TYR A 350 11.34 -20.09 -4.22
CA TYR A 350 12.00 -19.73 -2.96
C TYR A 350 13.20 -18.78 -3.15
N ASN A 351 13.60 -18.53 -4.40
CA ASN A 351 14.80 -17.78 -4.74
C ASN A 351 14.53 -16.56 -5.62
N SER A 352 13.29 -16.23 -6.02
CA SER A 352 13.10 -15.03 -6.85
C SER A 352 13.24 -13.76 -6.02
N PRO A 353 14.18 -12.86 -6.31
CA PRO A 353 14.27 -11.52 -5.71
C PRO A 353 13.08 -10.61 -6.09
N LEU A 354 12.19 -11.14 -6.94
CA LEU A 354 11.04 -10.50 -7.56
C LEU A 354 9.71 -10.98 -6.99
N MET A 355 9.69 -11.43 -5.74
CA MET A 355 8.48 -11.86 -5.07
C MET A 355 7.55 -10.66 -4.84
N ARG A 356 6.65 -10.43 -5.79
CA ARG A 356 5.58 -9.44 -5.67
C ARG A 356 4.48 -10.05 -4.81
N CYS A 357 4.36 -9.61 -3.56
CA CYS A 357 3.22 -10.01 -2.75
C CYS A 357 1.97 -9.27 -3.21
N SER A 358 0.84 -9.98 -3.16
CA SER A 358 -0.47 -9.36 -3.38
C SER A 358 -0.77 -8.45 -2.21
N ILE A 359 -1.07 -7.18 -2.51
CA ILE A 359 -1.35 -6.13 -1.54
C ILE A 359 -2.83 -5.75 -1.66
N LEU A 360 -3.53 -5.64 -0.53
CA LEU A 360 -4.87 -5.05 -0.45
C LEU A 360 -4.89 -3.97 0.62
N GLY A 361 -5.39 -2.78 0.28
CA GLY A 361 -5.48 -1.68 1.23
C GLY A 361 -6.55 -1.89 2.29
N LEU A 362 -6.32 -1.43 3.52
CA LEU A 362 -7.37 -1.43 4.54
C LEU A 362 -8.59 -0.58 4.14
N GLY A 363 -8.35 0.52 3.42
CA GLY A 363 -9.41 1.41 2.93
C GLY A 363 -10.40 0.73 1.98
N ASP A 364 -9.91 -0.20 1.16
CA ASP A 364 -10.71 -0.93 0.17
C ASP A 364 -11.72 -1.89 0.83
N ILE A 365 -11.42 -2.34 2.06
CA ILE A 365 -12.32 -3.18 2.87
C ILE A 365 -13.18 -2.29 3.77
N LEU A 366 -12.56 -1.33 4.46
CA LEU A 366 -13.20 -0.53 5.49
C LEU A 366 -14.26 0.41 4.90
N LEU A 367 -13.95 1.16 3.83
CA LEU A 367 -14.88 2.16 3.28
C LEU A 367 -16.17 1.53 2.73
N PRO A 368 -16.12 0.46 1.92
CA PRO A 368 -17.35 -0.26 1.56
C PRO A 368 -17.96 -0.96 2.77
N GLY A 369 -17.14 -1.52 3.66
CA GLY A 369 -17.57 -2.22 4.86
C GLY A 369 -18.43 -1.39 5.80
N ILE A 370 -18.09 -0.12 6.06
CA ILE A 370 -18.90 0.75 6.92
C ILE A 370 -20.29 1.03 6.32
N VAL A 371 -20.42 1.04 4.98
CA VAL A 371 -21.71 1.14 4.29
C VAL A 371 -22.50 -0.15 4.44
N VAL A 372 -21.85 -1.31 4.26
CA VAL A 372 -22.48 -2.62 4.48
C VAL A 372 -22.93 -2.78 5.94
N LYS A 373 -22.12 -2.30 6.91
CA LYS A 373 -22.47 -2.27 8.34
C LYS A 373 -23.71 -1.41 8.58
N TYR A 374 -23.79 -0.23 7.95
CA TYR A 374 -24.96 0.63 8.05
C TYR A 374 -26.24 -0.06 7.54
N ILE A 375 -26.14 -0.78 6.41
CA ILE A 375 -27.27 -1.54 5.84
C ILE A 375 -27.70 -2.65 6.82
N LEU A 376 -26.74 -3.39 7.39
CA LEU A 376 -27.04 -4.44 8.38
C LEU A 376 -27.73 -3.84 9.61
N LYS A 377 -27.24 -2.70 10.13
CA LYS A 377 -27.86 -1.96 11.24
C LYS A 377 -29.31 -1.58 10.91
N PHE A 378 -29.53 -1.07 9.70
CA PHE A 378 -30.85 -0.66 9.22
C PHE A 378 -31.83 -1.84 9.09
N GLU A 379 -31.40 -2.95 8.49
CA GLU A 379 -32.24 -4.14 8.35
C GLU A 379 -32.58 -4.80 9.69
N ASN A 380 -31.64 -4.81 10.65
CA ASN A 380 -31.86 -5.28 12.02
C ASN A 380 -32.95 -4.46 12.73
N MET A 381 -32.93 -3.14 12.60
CA MET A 381 -33.95 -2.29 13.24
C MET A 381 -35.34 -2.46 12.62
N ILE A 382 -35.42 -2.78 11.32
CA ILE A 382 -36.70 -2.96 10.62
C ILE A 382 -37.25 -4.40 10.80
N ASN A 383 -36.41 -5.35 11.22
CA ASN A 383 -36.77 -6.78 11.37
C ASN A 383 -37.40 -7.39 10.11
N LYS A 384 -36.97 -6.96 8.92
CA LYS A 384 -37.46 -7.50 7.62
C LYS A 384 -36.44 -8.41 6.94
N GLY A 385 -35.52 -9.02 7.68
CA GLY A 385 -34.48 -9.91 7.16
C GLY A 385 -33.36 -9.18 6.41
N TYR A 386 -32.38 -9.96 5.94
CA TYR A 386 -31.03 -9.49 5.56
C TYR A 386 -30.81 -9.34 4.03
N CYS A 387 -31.85 -8.98 3.29
CA CYS A 387 -31.80 -9.06 1.82
C CYS A 387 -30.85 -8.02 1.22
N MET A 388 -30.90 -6.76 1.68
CA MET A 388 -29.99 -5.71 1.20
C MET A 388 -28.56 -5.96 1.68
N TYR A 389 -28.39 -6.48 2.90
CA TYR A 389 -27.08 -6.88 3.42
C TYR A 389 -26.44 -7.97 2.56
N ILE A 390 -27.15 -9.06 2.28
CA ILE A 390 -26.65 -10.15 1.42
C ILE A 390 -26.35 -9.62 0.00
N THR A 391 -27.24 -8.79 -0.55
CA THR A 391 -27.03 -8.16 -1.87
C THR A 391 -25.75 -7.33 -1.89
N SER A 392 -25.46 -6.58 -0.82
CA SER A 392 -24.26 -5.77 -0.70
C SER A 392 -22.97 -6.61 -0.57
N ILE A 393 -23.01 -7.76 0.12
CA ILE A 393 -21.89 -8.70 0.19
C ILE A 393 -21.62 -9.32 -1.18
N ILE A 394 -22.67 -9.77 -1.88
CA ILE A 394 -22.54 -10.31 -3.24
C ILE A 394 -21.94 -9.25 -4.18
N GLY A 395 -22.42 -8.01 -4.08
CA GLY A 395 -21.87 -6.87 -4.80
C GLY A 395 -20.38 -6.64 -4.53
N TYR A 396 -19.97 -6.69 -3.26
CA TYR A 396 -18.56 -6.59 -2.88
C TYR A 396 -17.71 -7.73 -3.46
N CYS A 397 -18.18 -8.97 -3.38
CA CYS A 397 -17.50 -10.14 -3.96
C CYS A 397 -17.33 -10.00 -5.49
N ILE A 398 -18.39 -9.62 -6.20
CA ILE A 398 -18.36 -9.40 -7.65
C ILE A 398 -17.41 -8.25 -8.00
N GLY A 399 -17.47 -7.13 -7.28
CA GLY A 399 -16.58 -5.99 -7.48
C GLY A 399 -15.10 -6.35 -7.31
N LEU A 400 -14.76 -7.12 -6.26
CA LEU A 400 -13.41 -7.65 -6.10
C LEU A 400 -13.01 -8.59 -7.23
N LEU A 401 -13.88 -9.54 -7.64
CA LEU A 401 -13.58 -10.44 -8.76
C LEU A 401 -13.29 -9.68 -10.05
N VAL A 402 -14.09 -8.66 -10.38
CA VAL A 402 -13.89 -7.83 -11.57
C VAL A 402 -12.59 -7.03 -11.46
N CYS A 403 -12.28 -6.46 -10.30
CA CYS A 403 -11.01 -5.76 -10.06
C CYS A 403 -9.81 -6.69 -10.32
N MET A 404 -9.91 -7.93 -9.86
CA MET A 404 -8.85 -8.93 -9.99
C MET A 404 -8.69 -9.37 -11.44
N LEU A 405 -9.79 -9.64 -12.14
CA LEU A 405 -9.79 -9.92 -13.58
C LEU A 405 -9.17 -8.77 -14.38
N SER A 406 -9.52 -7.52 -14.03
CA SER A 406 -8.94 -6.33 -14.66
C SER A 406 -7.43 -6.26 -14.42
N LEU A 407 -6.96 -6.56 -13.21
CA LEU A 407 -5.52 -6.61 -12.90
C LEU A 407 -4.80 -7.67 -13.74
N VAL A 408 -5.41 -8.84 -13.97
CA VAL A 408 -4.86 -9.88 -14.84
C VAL A 408 -4.77 -9.42 -16.29
N ILE A 409 -5.82 -8.79 -16.81
CA ILE A 409 -5.90 -8.37 -18.22
C ILE A 409 -4.94 -7.22 -18.52
N TYR A 410 -4.92 -6.19 -17.68
CA TYR A 410 -4.17 -4.96 -17.95
C TYR A 410 -2.75 -4.96 -17.39
N GLN A 411 -2.37 -5.93 -16.52
CA GLN A 411 -1.03 -6.05 -15.92
C GLN A 411 -0.53 -4.77 -15.21
N GLN A 412 -1.45 -3.92 -14.78
CA GLN A 412 -1.19 -2.66 -14.08
C GLN A 412 -2.03 -2.60 -12.81
N ALA A 413 -1.54 -1.87 -11.81
CA ALA A 413 -2.29 -1.63 -10.58
C ALA A 413 -3.63 -0.94 -10.90
N GLN A 414 -4.73 -1.50 -10.39
CA GLN A 414 -6.07 -1.00 -10.62
C GLN A 414 -6.62 -0.38 -9.32
N PRO A 415 -7.38 0.73 -9.41
CA PRO A 415 -8.10 1.25 -8.25
C PRO A 415 -9.24 0.32 -7.86
N ALA A 416 -9.22 -0.25 -6.65
CA ALA A 416 -10.21 -1.24 -6.23
C ALA A 416 -11.62 -0.62 -6.07
N LEU A 417 -11.70 0.61 -5.54
CA LEU A 417 -12.98 1.29 -5.32
C LEU A 417 -13.73 1.60 -6.61
N LEU A 418 -13.03 1.69 -7.75
CA LEU A 418 -13.64 1.82 -9.08
C LEU A 418 -14.67 0.72 -9.35
N TYR A 419 -14.37 -0.50 -8.92
CA TYR A 419 -15.22 -1.67 -9.14
C TYR A 419 -16.18 -1.93 -7.97
N LEU A 420 -15.73 -1.71 -6.73
CA LEU A 420 -16.51 -1.99 -5.53
C LEU A 420 -17.70 -1.04 -5.36
N VAL A 421 -17.48 0.26 -5.55
CA VAL A 421 -18.50 1.29 -5.33
C VAL A 421 -19.77 1.05 -6.18
N PRO A 422 -19.70 0.92 -7.51
CA PRO A 422 -20.89 0.69 -8.31
C PRO A 422 -21.54 -0.67 -8.01
N MET A 423 -20.74 -1.71 -7.77
CA MET A 423 -21.26 -3.07 -7.51
C MET A 423 -21.94 -3.22 -6.14
N ILE A 424 -21.72 -2.30 -5.21
CA ILE A 424 -22.41 -2.29 -3.91
C ILE A 424 -23.59 -1.32 -3.94
N LEU A 425 -23.37 -0.08 -4.38
CA LEU A 425 -24.40 0.95 -4.33
C LEU A 425 -25.56 0.68 -5.27
N ILE A 426 -25.30 0.29 -6.52
CA ILE A 426 -26.37 0.10 -7.52
C ILE A 426 -27.33 -1.03 -7.10
N PRO A 427 -26.85 -2.24 -6.75
CA PRO A 427 -27.76 -3.32 -6.33
C PRO A 427 -28.53 -2.99 -5.05
N VAL A 428 -27.90 -2.34 -4.07
CA VAL A 428 -28.57 -1.95 -2.83
C VAL A 428 -29.66 -0.91 -3.10
N LEU A 429 -29.38 0.08 -3.96
CA LEU A 429 -30.37 1.08 -4.36
C LEU A 429 -31.57 0.42 -5.06
N ILE A 430 -31.33 -0.45 -6.04
CA ILE A 430 -32.38 -1.20 -6.73
C ILE A 430 -33.22 -2.00 -5.72
N MET A 431 -32.57 -2.77 -4.85
CA MET A 431 -33.26 -3.58 -3.85
C MET A 431 -34.07 -2.72 -2.88
N SER A 432 -33.54 -1.58 -2.45
CA SER A 432 -34.24 -0.67 -1.53
C SER A 432 -35.52 -0.07 -2.15
N VAL A 433 -35.53 0.13 -3.47
CA VAL A 433 -36.71 0.59 -4.22
C VAL A 433 -37.73 -0.54 -4.34
N ILE A 434 -37.30 -1.76 -4.70
CA ILE A 434 -38.16 -2.95 -4.78
C ILE A 434 -38.85 -3.21 -3.43
N ARG A 435 -38.13 -3.06 -2.32
CA ARG A 435 -38.67 -3.24 -0.96
C ARG A 435 -39.48 -2.04 -0.44
N LYS A 436 -39.60 -0.96 -1.21
CA LYS A 436 -40.25 0.32 -0.82
C LYS A 436 -39.65 0.94 0.46
N GLN A 437 -38.35 0.76 0.68
CA GLN A 437 -37.62 1.24 1.87
C GLN A 437 -36.60 2.34 1.56
N PHE A 438 -36.45 2.71 0.29
CA PHE A 438 -35.47 3.68 -0.18
C PHE A 438 -35.41 4.96 0.65
N TYR A 439 -36.55 5.62 0.89
CA TYR A 439 -36.57 6.91 1.60
C TYR A 439 -36.12 6.80 3.06
N SER A 440 -36.51 5.72 3.74
CA SER A 440 -36.13 5.46 5.12
C SER A 440 -34.63 5.18 5.24
N LEU A 441 -34.08 4.38 4.31
CA LEU A 441 -32.65 4.10 4.20
C LEU A 441 -31.86 5.38 3.88
N TRP A 442 -32.31 6.13 2.86
CA TRP A 442 -31.65 7.32 2.34
C TRP A 442 -31.46 8.42 3.39
N LYS A 443 -32.51 8.70 4.17
CA LYS A 443 -32.50 9.75 5.20
C LYS A 443 -32.06 9.27 6.59
N GLY A 444 -31.99 7.96 6.82
CA GLY A 444 -31.70 7.38 8.13
C GLY A 444 -32.74 7.74 9.20
N GLN A 445 -34.02 7.87 8.84
CA GLN A 445 -35.05 8.40 9.74
C GLN A 445 -35.21 7.59 11.03
N ILE A 446 -35.06 6.27 10.95
CA ILE A 446 -35.20 5.34 12.09
C ILE A 446 -34.12 5.59 13.15
N PHE A 447 -32.90 5.91 12.72
CA PHE A 447 -31.79 6.23 13.62
C PHE A 447 -32.04 7.53 14.38
N LYS A 448 -32.61 8.53 13.69
CA LYS A 448 -32.94 9.83 14.30
C LYS A 448 -34.05 9.71 15.32
N SER A 449 -35.09 8.91 15.04
CA SER A 449 -36.20 8.70 15.98
C SER A 449 -35.79 7.96 17.26
N GLN A 450 -34.90 6.94 17.17
CA GLN A 450 -34.41 6.24 18.36
C GLN A 450 -33.50 7.11 19.22
N LYS A 451 -32.62 7.92 18.62
CA LYS A 451 -31.81 8.90 19.39
C LYS A 451 -32.69 9.90 20.12
N SER A 452 -33.73 10.42 19.46
CA SER A 452 -34.67 11.31 20.13
C SER A 452 -35.35 10.61 21.32
N ALA A 453 -35.89 9.40 21.14
CA ALA A 453 -36.54 8.64 22.21
C ALA A 453 -35.59 8.33 23.39
N GLY A 454 -34.37 7.89 23.13
CA GLY A 454 -33.39 7.60 24.18
C GLY A 454 -32.89 8.85 24.93
N VAL A 455 -32.80 10.00 24.26
CA VAL A 455 -32.49 11.29 24.93
C VAL A 455 -33.63 11.71 25.87
N TYR A 456 -34.89 11.48 25.49
CA TYR A 456 -36.03 11.74 26.37
C TYR A 456 -36.07 10.81 27.60
N GLU A 457 -35.74 9.52 27.43
CA GLU A 457 -35.66 8.56 28.55
C GLU A 457 -34.49 8.88 29.51
N LEU A 458 -33.32 9.27 28.99
CA LEU A 458 -32.18 9.68 29.81
C LEU A 458 -32.48 10.96 30.62
N GLN A 459 -33.14 11.95 30.01
CA GLN A 459 -33.56 13.17 30.71
C GLN A 459 -34.60 12.90 31.80
N GLN A 460 -35.43 11.86 31.66
CA GLN A 460 -36.37 11.44 32.71
C GLN A 460 -35.67 10.68 33.84
N SER A 461 -34.61 9.92 33.55
CA SER A 461 -33.84 9.19 34.55
C SER A 461 -32.91 10.08 35.40
N GLU A 462 -32.49 11.25 34.90
CA GLU A 462 -31.71 12.23 35.65
C GLU A 462 -32.57 13.18 36.52
N GLN A 463 -33.90 13.11 36.40
CA GLN A 463 -34.86 13.93 37.16
C GLN A 463 -35.56 13.19 38.32
N VAL A 464 -35.19 11.93 38.58
CA VAL A 464 -35.64 11.09 39.71
C VAL A 464 -34.44 10.80 40.60
#